data_AF-A0A8H7KMB9-F1
#
_entry.id   AF-A0A8H7KMB9-F1
#
_cell.length_a   1.000
_cell.length_b   1.000
_cell.length_c   1.000
_cell.angle_alpha   90.00
_cell.angle_beta   90.00
_cell.angle_gamma   90.00
#
_symmetry.space_group_name_H-M   'P 1'
#
loop_
_entity.id
_entity.type
_entity.pdbx_description
1 polymer ?
#
loop_
_entity_poly.entity_id
_entity_poly.type
_entity_poly.pdbx_seq_one_letter_code
_entity_poly.pdbx_strand_id
1 'polypeptide(L)'
;MSEEEIAIDLVKNGIALRTLQRADTLSLAPAHLPIPSIIPMRLSDHGFTARDFEQYKEQCELCFSHPRSRAALMCGGFIARIASQYLSFGEAIKGPSGIYKDESHIFIAKDNGGVEYIDDNMTDDEFAVIIGMYIQYSGAKDLSTARKSWFPFRGFEGSGEDFGYWAPRNESEWNKRNFSILQAKGQPYNSKMWRSSLKPFGYIKKLIQCRKELYKRVIEDQVGTW
;
A
#
# COMPACT_ATOMS: atom_id res chain seq x y z
N MET A 1 -20.81 -6.00 18.10
CA MET A 1 -19.61 -5.48 17.42
C MET A 1 -20.01 -4.16 16.79
N SER A 2 -19.38 -3.06 17.18
CA SER A 2 -19.63 -1.73 16.60
C SER A 2 -18.99 -1.60 15.21
N GLU A 3 -19.40 -0.60 14.43
CA GLU A 3 -18.79 -0.30 13.13
C GLU A 3 -17.29 -0.01 13.26
N GLU A 4 -16.88 0.68 14.33
CA GLU A 4 -15.47 0.95 14.65
C GLU A 4 -14.69 -0.34 14.92
N GLU A 5 -15.27 -1.28 15.68
CA GLU A 5 -14.65 -2.58 15.96
C GLU A 5 -14.47 -3.39 14.67
N ILE A 6 -15.46 -3.37 13.77
CA ILE A 6 -15.38 -4.02 12.46
C ILE A 6 -14.27 -3.40 11.63
N ALA A 7 -14.23 -2.07 11.52
CA ALA A 7 -13.21 -1.37 10.74
C ALA A 7 -11.79 -1.66 11.26
N ILE A 8 -11.59 -1.63 12.58
CA ILE A 8 -10.30 -1.98 13.19
C ILE A 8 -9.92 -3.43 12.88
N ASP A 9 -10.86 -4.38 12.94
CA ASP A 9 -10.60 -5.78 12.63
C ASP A 9 -10.20 -5.98 11.15
N LEU A 10 -10.89 -5.30 10.23
CA LEU A 10 -10.53 -5.31 8.80
C LEU A 10 -9.10 -4.83 8.57
N VAL A 11 -8.70 -3.68 9.13
CA VAL A 11 -7.33 -3.16 8.99
C VAL A 11 -6.30 -4.10 9.62
N LYS A 12 -6.57 -4.64 10.81
CA LYS A 12 -5.67 -5.60 11.49
C LYS A 12 -5.43 -6.84 10.63
N ASN A 13 -6.45 -7.28 9.92
CA ASN A 13 -6.36 -8.40 8.98
C ASN A 13 -5.87 -7.96 7.59
N GLY A 14 -5.38 -6.72 7.42
CA GLY A 14 -4.84 -6.20 6.16
C GLY A 14 -5.85 -6.19 5.01
N ILE A 15 -7.14 -6.08 5.33
CA ILE A 15 -8.24 -5.94 4.38
C ILE A 15 -8.41 -4.45 4.08
N ALA A 16 -8.45 -4.12 2.80
CA ALA A 16 -8.65 -2.75 2.36
C ALA A 16 -10.06 -2.25 2.74
N LEU A 17 -10.16 -0.99 3.16
CA LEU A 17 -11.42 -0.34 3.47
C LEU A 17 -11.33 1.17 3.22
N ARG A 18 -12.47 1.86 3.31
CA ARG A 18 -12.54 3.32 3.25
C ARG A 18 -13.43 3.82 4.37
N THR A 19 -13.07 4.93 5.00
CA THR A 19 -13.86 5.60 6.05
C THR A 19 -14.43 6.91 5.54
N LEU A 20 -15.21 6.78 4.45
CA LEU A 20 -15.81 7.87 3.70
C LEU A 20 -16.64 8.80 4.59
N GLN A 21 -16.44 10.11 4.44
CA GLN A 21 -17.25 11.14 5.08
C GLN A 21 -17.77 12.12 4.03
N ARG A 22 -18.94 12.72 4.25
CA ARG A 22 -19.51 13.66 3.30
C ARG A 22 -18.62 14.90 3.17
N ALA A 23 -18.34 15.32 1.95
CA ALA A 23 -17.48 16.46 1.67
C ALA A 23 -17.94 17.75 2.36
N ASP A 24 -19.25 17.98 2.40
CA ASP A 24 -19.86 19.16 3.02
C ASP A 24 -19.77 19.21 4.56
N THR A 25 -19.37 18.10 5.19
CA THR A 25 -19.12 18.02 6.63
C THR A 25 -17.66 18.27 7.01
N LEU A 26 -16.77 18.38 6.02
CA LEU A 26 -15.33 18.46 6.23
C LEU A 26 -14.78 19.87 6.08
N SER A 27 -13.76 20.16 6.89
CA SER A 27 -12.96 21.37 6.78
C SER A 27 -11.83 21.17 5.79
N LEU A 28 -11.27 22.28 5.29
CA LEU A 28 -10.01 22.25 4.55
C LEU A 28 -8.92 21.60 5.40
N ALA A 29 -8.12 20.73 4.78
CA ALA A 29 -6.97 20.14 5.44
C ALA A 29 -6.00 21.26 5.90
N PRO A 30 -5.40 21.14 7.09
CA PRO A 30 -4.42 22.12 7.54
C PRO A 30 -3.25 22.21 6.57
N ALA A 31 -2.59 23.37 6.54
CA ALA A 31 -1.36 23.53 5.77
C ALA A 31 -0.25 22.69 6.40
N HIS A 32 -0.13 21.44 5.96
CA HIS A 32 0.94 20.54 6.35
C HIS A 32 2.10 20.64 5.35
N LEU A 33 3.31 20.35 5.85
CA LEU A 33 4.44 20.12 4.96
C LEU A 33 4.10 18.93 4.05
N PRO A 34 4.41 19.00 2.75
CA PRO A 34 4.21 17.86 1.86
C PRO A 34 4.97 16.66 2.40
N ILE A 35 4.40 15.47 2.22
CA ILE A 35 5.11 14.22 2.51
C ILE A 35 6.40 14.21 1.68
N PRO A 36 7.58 13.92 2.28
CA PRO A 36 8.83 13.84 1.53
C PRO A 36 8.83 12.68 0.52
N SER A 37 8.26 12.91 -0.66
CA SER A 37 8.08 11.89 -1.70
C SER A 37 9.28 11.75 -2.64
N ILE A 38 10.48 12.15 -2.20
CA ILE A 38 11.70 12.07 -3.02
C ILE A 38 12.15 10.62 -3.09
N ILE A 39 12.10 10.03 -4.30
CA ILE A 39 12.60 8.69 -4.55
C ILE A 39 14.13 8.75 -4.74
N PRO A 40 14.94 8.11 -3.87
CA PRO A 40 16.39 8.21 -3.99
C PRO A 40 16.93 7.56 -5.27
N MET A 41 17.91 8.22 -5.87
CA MET A 41 18.60 7.73 -7.06
C MET A 41 19.95 7.10 -6.69
N ARG A 42 20.36 6.06 -7.42
CA ARG A 42 21.62 5.32 -7.23
C ARG A 42 22.31 5.04 -8.57
N LEU A 43 23.64 5.00 -8.55
CA LEU A 43 24.45 4.61 -9.70
C LEU A 43 24.32 3.11 -9.99
N SER A 44 24.64 2.70 -11.21
CA SER A 44 24.43 1.32 -11.69
C SER A 44 25.21 0.26 -10.92
N ASP A 45 26.36 0.65 -10.37
CA ASP A 45 27.26 -0.18 -9.58
C ASP A 45 26.98 -0.12 -8.07
N HIS A 46 25.99 0.66 -7.64
CA HIS A 46 25.61 0.76 -6.22
C HIS A 46 25.13 -0.59 -5.68
N GLY A 47 25.88 -1.13 -4.72
CA GLY A 47 25.44 -2.24 -3.88
C GLY A 47 24.64 -1.71 -2.69
N PHE A 48 23.39 -2.13 -2.54
CA PHE A 48 22.57 -1.68 -1.41
C PHE A 48 23.06 -2.32 -0.11
N THR A 49 23.10 -1.50 0.93
CA THR A 49 23.65 -1.86 2.25
C THR A 49 22.59 -1.76 3.34
N ALA A 50 22.95 -2.17 4.56
CA ALA A 50 22.12 -1.95 5.75
C ALA A 50 21.81 -0.46 5.97
N ARG A 51 22.74 0.45 5.61
CA ARG A 51 22.54 1.90 5.69
C ARG A 51 21.44 2.39 4.75
N ASP A 52 21.35 1.85 3.53
CA ASP A 52 20.25 2.21 2.62
C ASP A 52 18.88 1.77 3.20
N PHE A 53 18.84 0.65 3.91
CA PHE A 53 17.62 0.21 4.57
C PHE A 53 17.26 1.06 5.79
N GLU A 54 18.25 1.51 6.57
CA GLU A 54 18.05 2.45 7.68
C GLU A 54 17.52 3.80 7.18
N GLN A 55 18.12 4.37 6.13
CA GLN A 55 17.63 5.59 5.48
C GLN A 55 16.18 5.45 4.97
N TYR A 56 15.84 4.29 4.42
CA TYR A 56 14.45 3.98 4.05
C TYR A 56 13.51 4.04 5.26
N LYS A 57 13.91 3.48 6.42
CA LYS A 57 13.08 3.53 7.63
C LYS A 57 12.90 4.96 8.14
N GLU A 58 13.96 5.77 8.15
CA GLU A 58 13.89 7.20 8.48
C GLU A 58 12.90 7.93 7.56
N GLN A 59 12.93 7.63 6.25
CA GLN A 59 11.99 8.21 5.30
C GLN A 59 10.54 7.78 5.58
N CYS A 60 10.33 6.51 5.95
CA CYS A 60 9.01 6.04 6.39
C CYS A 60 8.52 6.77 7.65
N GLU A 61 9.37 6.98 8.66
CA GLU A 61 8.98 7.73 9.88
C GLU A 61 8.50 9.14 9.53
N LEU A 62 9.21 9.83 8.64
CA LEU A 62 8.79 11.13 8.13
C LEU A 62 7.45 11.05 7.39
N CYS A 63 7.26 10.06 6.51
CA CYS A 63 6.00 9.89 5.79
C CYS A 63 4.82 9.61 6.73
N PHE A 64 4.98 8.68 7.67
CA PHE A 64 3.91 8.29 8.59
C PHE A 64 3.62 9.31 9.70
N SER A 65 4.44 10.36 9.83
CA SER A 65 4.12 11.51 10.69
C SER A 65 2.97 12.38 10.15
N HIS A 66 2.66 12.26 8.86
CA HIS A 66 1.63 13.07 8.21
C HIS A 66 0.22 12.48 8.45
N PRO A 67 -0.81 13.28 8.81
CA PRO A 67 -2.16 12.77 9.12
C PRO A 67 -2.79 11.90 8.02
N ARG A 68 -2.59 12.30 6.75
CA ARG A 68 -3.09 11.57 5.58
C ARG A 68 -2.52 10.15 5.44
N SER A 69 -1.39 9.86 6.09
CA SER A 69 -0.71 8.56 5.95
C SER A 69 -1.51 7.39 6.52
N ARG A 70 -2.60 7.62 7.25
CA ARG A 70 -3.60 6.58 7.56
C ARG A 70 -4.19 5.92 6.30
N ALA A 71 -4.17 6.60 5.14
CA ALA A 71 -4.54 6.01 3.86
C ALA A 71 -3.75 4.72 3.57
N ALA A 72 -2.51 4.64 4.06
CA ALA A 72 -1.68 3.44 3.96
C ALA A 72 -2.27 2.22 4.70
N LEU A 73 -2.81 2.42 5.90
CA LEU A 73 -3.48 1.36 6.65
C LEU A 73 -4.71 0.85 5.89
N MET A 74 -5.41 1.75 5.21
CA MET A 74 -6.62 1.45 4.44
C MET A 74 -6.39 0.75 3.10
N CYS A 75 -5.15 0.77 2.58
CA CYS A 75 -4.80 0.08 1.32
C CYS A 75 -4.81 -1.45 1.43
N GLY A 76 -4.75 -2.02 2.64
CA GLY A 76 -4.53 -3.44 2.84
C GLY A 76 -3.14 -3.92 2.39
N GLY A 77 -2.95 -5.25 2.40
CA GLY A 77 -1.75 -5.90 1.88
C GLY A 77 -0.42 -5.42 2.50
N PHE A 78 0.64 -5.35 1.69
CA PHE A 78 1.98 -4.95 2.15
C PHE A 78 2.02 -3.50 2.63
N ILE A 79 1.26 -2.59 2.02
CA ILE A 79 1.25 -1.18 2.42
C ILE A 79 0.67 -1.04 3.83
N ALA A 80 -0.46 -1.69 4.10
CA ALA A 80 -1.05 -1.70 5.44
C ALA A 80 -0.10 -2.36 6.46
N ARG A 81 0.59 -3.44 6.07
CA ARG A 81 1.58 -4.10 6.95
C ARG A 81 2.80 -3.22 7.26
N ILE A 82 3.27 -2.43 6.29
CA ILE A 82 4.34 -1.45 6.51
C ILE A 82 3.83 -0.36 7.46
N ALA A 83 2.67 0.22 7.14
CA ALA A 83 2.05 1.29 7.92
C ALA A 83 1.78 0.88 9.37
N SER A 84 1.38 -0.37 9.62
CA SER A 84 1.12 -0.89 10.97
C SER A 84 2.36 -0.97 11.87
N GLN A 85 3.57 -0.75 11.32
CA GLN A 85 4.78 -0.59 12.13
C GLN A 85 4.94 0.82 12.71
N TYR A 86 4.25 1.80 12.13
CA TYR A 86 4.39 3.22 12.46
C TYR A 86 3.10 3.84 13.02
N LEU A 87 1.95 3.32 12.60
CA LEU A 87 0.63 3.84 12.96
C LEU A 87 -0.14 2.82 13.80
N SER A 88 -0.91 3.33 14.77
CA SER A 88 -1.91 2.50 15.46
C SER A 88 -3.07 2.17 14.52
N PHE A 89 -3.68 1.00 14.65
CA PHE A 89 -4.86 0.64 13.84
C PHE A 89 -6.05 1.59 14.05
N GLY A 90 -6.13 2.26 15.20
CA GLY A 90 -7.16 3.26 15.48
C GLY A 90 -7.05 4.51 14.61
N GLU A 91 -5.89 4.78 13.98
CA GLU A 91 -5.76 5.89 13.03
C GLU A 91 -6.68 5.73 11.82
N ALA A 92 -6.98 4.51 11.40
CA ALA A 92 -7.81 4.27 10.22
C ALA A 92 -9.26 4.75 10.38
N ILE A 93 -9.78 4.74 11.62
CA ILE A 93 -11.18 5.08 11.93
C ILE A 93 -11.39 6.56 12.28
N LYS A 94 -10.35 7.39 12.27
CA LYS A 94 -10.48 8.83 12.54
C LYS A 94 -11.18 9.61 11.42
N GLY A 95 -11.39 8.99 10.25
CA GLY A 95 -11.93 9.64 9.06
C GLY A 95 -10.92 10.56 8.36
N PRO A 96 -11.26 11.11 7.17
CA PRO A 96 -10.42 12.00 6.38
C PRO A 96 -9.81 13.15 7.18
N SER A 97 -8.53 13.40 6.93
CA SER A 97 -7.78 14.48 7.56
C SER A 97 -8.19 15.89 7.07
N GLY A 98 -9.06 15.97 6.07
CA GLY A 98 -9.67 17.20 5.56
C GLY A 98 -9.72 17.22 4.03
N ILE A 99 -10.19 18.35 3.48
CA ILE A 99 -10.23 18.59 2.03
C ILE A 99 -8.89 19.19 1.59
N TYR A 100 -8.13 18.45 0.79
CA TYR A 100 -6.88 18.93 0.18
C TYR A 100 -7.14 19.68 -1.13
N LYS A 101 -6.29 20.66 -1.45
CA LYS A 101 -6.37 21.39 -2.73
C LYS A 101 -5.96 20.56 -3.94
N ASP A 102 -5.06 19.61 -3.73
CA ASP A 102 -4.61 18.67 -4.75
C ASP A 102 -5.48 17.41 -4.65
N GLU A 103 -6.27 17.18 -5.69
CA GLU A 103 -7.23 16.07 -5.76
C GLU A 103 -6.55 14.70 -5.68
N SER A 104 -5.26 14.57 -6.01
CA SER A 104 -4.54 13.30 -5.90
C SER A 104 -4.44 12.80 -4.45
N HIS A 105 -4.57 13.70 -3.48
CA HIS A 105 -4.56 13.42 -2.05
C HIS A 105 -5.91 12.97 -1.48
N ILE A 106 -6.98 13.02 -2.28
CA ILE A 106 -8.33 12.64 -1.83
C ILE A 106 -8.94 11.59 -2.75
N PHE A 107 -9.68 10.68 -2.16
CA PHE A 107 -10.54 9.77 -2.88
C PHE A 107 -11.95 10.35 -2.84
N ILE A 108 -12.67 10.34 -3.97
CA ILE A 108 -14.02 10.88 -4.08
C ILE A 108 -14.96 9.79 -4.61
N ALA A 109 -16.01 9.49 -3.86
CA ALA A 109 -17.16 8.70 -4.30
C ALA A 109 -18.40 9.58 -4.37
N LYS A 110 -19.30 9.30 -5.31
CA LYS A 110 -20.58 10.00 -5.45
C LYS A 110 -21.72 9.01 -5.30
N ASP A 111 -22.75 9.38 -4.54
CA ASP A 111 -24.00 8.63 -4.53
C ASP A 111 -24.90 8.99 -5.73
N ASN A 112 -26.06 8.35 -5.83
CA ASN A 112 -27.03 8.59 -6.90
C ASN A 112 -27.62 10.01 -6.89
N GLY A 113 -27.55 10.72 -5.76
CA GLY A 113 -27.98 12.11 -5.61
C GLY A 113 -26.87 13.12 -5.97
N GLY A 114 -25.67 12.64 -6.30
CA GLY A 114 -24.50 13.48 -6.56
C GLY A 114 -23.81 13.99 -5.30
N VAL A 115 -24.16 13.48 -4.10
CA VAL A 115 -23.48 13.84 -2.86
C VAL A 115 -22.08 13.24 -2.88
N GLU A 116 -21.08 14.08 -2.63
CA GLU A 116 -19.68 13.68 -2.58
C GLU A 116 -19.30 13.17 -1.19
N TYR A 117 -18.68 11.99 -1.20
CA TYR A 117 -18.08 11.34 -0.06
C TYR A 117 -16.59 11.24 -0.30
N ILE A 118 -15.79 11.71 0.65
CA ILE A 118 -14.35 11.77 0.50
C ILE A 118 -13.63 10.95 1.57
N ASP A 119 -12.43 10.53 1.22
CA ASP A 119 -11.49 9.87 2.10
C ASP A 119 -10.06 10.30 1.76
N ASP A 120 -9.11 10.05 2.65
CA ASP A 120 -7.69 10.29 2.37
C ASP A 120 -7.20 9.33 1.28
N ASN A 121 -6.43 9.82 0.32
CA ASN A 121 -5.82 9.00 -0.71
C ASN A 121 -4.29 9.06 -0.65
N MET A 122 -3.66 7.93 -0.96
CA MET A 122 -2.23 7.82 -1.11
C MET A 122 -1.84 8.11 -2.57
N THR A 123 -0.83 8.95 -2.77
CA THR A 123 -0.30 9.24 -4.10
C THR A 123 0.66 8.14 -4.56
N ASP A 124 0.89 8.05 -5.87
CA ASP A 124 1.86 7.11 -6.44
C ASP A 124 3.29 7.33 -5.90
N ASP A 125 3.65 8.59 -5.61
CA ASP A 125 4.98 8.93 -5.09
C ASP A 125 5.13 8.54 -3.61
N GLU A 126 4.10 8.78 -2.79
CA GLU A 126 4.06 8.27 -1.41
C GLU A 126 4.13 6.76 -1.37
N PHE A 127 3.36 6.10 -2.23
CA PHE A 127 3.39 4.66 -2.34
C PHE A 127 4.81 4.18 -2.69
N ALA A 128 5.46 4.81 -3.67
CA ALA A 128 6.83 4.48 -4.06
C ALA A 128 7.83 4.65 -2.91
N VAL A 129 7.70 5.72 -2.12
CA VAL A 129 8.54 5.92 -0.93
C VAL A 129 8.27 4.88 0.15
N ILE A 130 7.02 4.60 0.48
CA ILE A 130 6.61 3.67 1.56
C ILE A 130 7.10 2.25 1.30
N ILE A 131 7.17 1.80 0.05
CA ILE A 131 7.73 0.47 -0.27
C ILE A 131 9.26 0.45 -0.34
N GLY A 132 9.90 1.61 -0.14
CA GLY A 132 11.33 1.80 -0.25
C GLY A 132 11.84 1.70 -1.68
N MET A 133 11.22 2.42 -2.63
CA MET A 133 11.64 2.47 -4.01
C MET A 133 12.94 3.28 -4.19
N TYR A 134 13.76 2.82 -5.13
CA TYR A 134 14.95 3.47 -5.64
C TYR A 134 14.90 3.51 -7.16
N ILE A 135 15.45 4.57 -7.73
CA ILE A 135 15.77 4.66 -9.16
C ILE A 135 17.26 4.35 -9.31
N GLN A 136 17.61 3.30 -10.05
CA GLN A 136 19.01 2.94 -10.29
C GLN A 136 19.33 3.03 -11.78
N TYR A 137 20.44 3.67 -12.14
CA TYR A 137 20.91 3.69 -13.53
C TYR A 137 21.27 2.28 -14.02
N SER A 138 21.08 2.01 -15.31
CA SER A 138 21.36 0.68 -15.90
C SER A 138 22.82 0.52 -16.35
N GLY A 139 23.60 1.61 -16.48
CA GLY A 139 25.03 1.54 -16.77
C GLY A 139 25.70 2.91 -16.90
N ALA A 140 27.04 2.96 -16.87
CA ALA A 140 27.81 4.21 -16.91
C ALA A 140 27.66 5.04 -18.20
N LYS A 141 27.24 4.41 -19.31
CA LYS A 141 27.01 5.05 -20.62
C LYS A 141 25.54 5.08 -21.04
N ASP A 142 24.67 4.47 -20.25
CA ASP A 142 23.24 4.35 -20.54
C ASP A 142 22.45 5.12 -19.47
N LEU A 143 21.73 6.15 -19.92
CA LEU A 143 20.87 6.97 -19.06
C LEU A 143 19.56 6.26 -18.70
N SER A 144 19.32 5.04 -19.19
CA SER A 144 18.17 4.25 -18.78
C SER A 144 18.23 3.94 -17.28
N THR A 145 17.05 3.87 -16.66
CA THR A 145 16.91 3.61 -15.23
C THR A 145 16.01 2.41 -14.98
N ALA A 146 16.26 1.73 -13.87
CA ALA A 146 15.47 0.65 -13.35
C ALA A 146 14.91 1.04 -11.97
N ARG A 147 13.63 0.70 -11.74
CA ARG A 147 13.02 0.83 -10.41
C ARG A 147 13.28 -0.44 -9.60
N LYS A 148 13.77 -0.28 -8.37
CA LYS A 148 13.95 -1.35 -7.39
C LYS A 148 13.29 -0.97 -6.07
N SER A 149 12.82 -1.92 -5.27
CA SER A 149 12.18 -1.61 -3.99
C SER A 149 12.40 -2.66 -2.91
N TRP A 150 12.35 -2.26 -1.64
CA TRP A 150 12.46 -3.18 -0.49
C TRP A 150 11.25 -4.09 -0.36
N PHE A 151 10.06 -3.57 -0.65
CA PHE A 151 8.77 -4.28 -0.64
C PHE A 151 8.06 -4.18 -2.00
N PRO A 152 7.08 -5.05 -2.29
CA PRO A 152 6.39 -5.06 -3.59
C PRO A 152 5.70 -3.72 -3.90
N PHE A 153 5.87 -3.23 -5.15
CA PHE A 153 5.15 -2.06 -5.68
C PHE A 153 3.77 -2.47 -6.22
N ARG A 154 3.64 -2.52 -7.56
CA ARG A 154 2.51 -3.08 -8.28
C ARG A 154 2.79 -4.55 -8.60
N GLY A 155 1.76 -5.39 -8.47
CA GLY A 155 1.85 -6.83 -8.69
C GLY A 155 1.78 -7.68 -7.42
N PHE A 156 1.46 -7.08 -6.26
CA PHE A 156 0.83 -7.83 -5.16
C PHE A 156 -0.63 -8.08 -5.51
N GLU A 157 -1.40 -7.04 -5.85
CA GLU A 157 -2.79 -7.16 -6.30
C GLU A 157 -2.91 -8.15 -7.49
N GLY A 158 -3.82 -9.11 -7.34
CA GLY A 158 -4.03 -10.20 -8.29
C GLY A 158 -2.92 -11.25 -8.35
N SER A 159 -1.88 -11.14 -7.52
CA SER A 159 -0.84 -12.16 -7.40
C SER A 159 -1.30 -13.37 -6.59
N GLY A 160 -0.42 -14.37 -6.48
CA GLY A 160 -0.69 -15.55 -5.66
C GLY A 160 -0.67 -15.31 -4.17
N GLU A 161 -0.13 -14.16 -3.76
CA GLU A 161 -0.04 -13.72 -2.38
C GLU A 161 -1.15 -12.71 -2.05
N ASP A 162 -1.96 -12.28 -3.02
CA ASP A 162 -3.14 -11.45 -2.79
C ASP A 162 -4.35 -12.33 -2.46
N PHE A 163 -4.45 -12.65 -1.18
CA PHE A 163 -5.59 -13.36 -0.62
C PHE A 163 -6.77 -12.41 -0.32
N GLY A 164 -6.67 -11.11 -0.57
CA GLY A 164 -7.66 -10.10 -0.15
C GLY A 164 -7.65 -9.80 1.36
N TYR A 165 -6.75 -10.44 2.12
CA TYR A 165 -6.43 -10.18 3.52
C TYR A 165 -4.97 -10.59 3.77
N TRP A 166 -4.42 -10.18 4.90
CA TRP A 166 -3.07 -10.51 5.35
C TRP A 166 -3.02 -11.92 5.94
N ALA A 167 -2.81 -12.91 5.08
CA ALA A 167 -2.77 -14.31 5.47
C ALA A 167 -1.47 -14.65 6.23
N PRO A 168 -1.45 -15.74 7.04
CA PRO A 168 -0.23 -16.21 7.72
C PRO A 168 0.97 -16.42 6.79
N ARG A 169 0.70 -16.78 5.53
CA ARG A 169 1.72 -16.90 4.49
C ARG A 169 2.35 -15.55 4.14
N ASN A 170 1.55 -14.48 4.02
CA ASN A 170 2.07 -13.13 3.80
C ASN A 170 3.01 -12.72 4.92
N GLU A 171 2.63 -12.98 6.17
CA GLU A 171 3.49 -12.71 7.35
C GLU A 171 4.78 -13.53 7.32
N SER A 172 4.74 -14.80 6.88
CA SER A 172 5.94 -15.62 6.71
C SER A 172 6.90 -15.04 5.69
N GLU A 173 6.40 -14.63 4.52
CA GLU A 173 7.22 -14.00 3.47
C GLU A 173 7.75 -12.63 3.89
N TRP A 174 6.94 -11.84 4.59
CA TRP A 174 7.36 -10.59 5.23
C TRP A 174 8.52 -10.80 6.20
N ASN A 175 8.42 -11.79 7.09
CA ASN A 175 9.46 -12.10 8.07
C ASN A 175 10.74 -12.62 7.41
N LYS A 176 10.64 -13.51 6.42
CA LYS A 176 11.80 -13.98 5.64
C LYS A 176 12.50 -12.83 4.93
N ARG A 177 11.73 -11.92 4.32
CA ARG A 177 12.27 -10.74 3.63
C ARG A 177 13.01 -9.82 4.59
N ASN A 178 12.36 -9.44 5.69
CA ASN A 178 12.98 -8.56 6.70
C ASN A 178 14.23 -9.20 7.30
N PHE A 179 14.19 -10.49 7.64
CA PHE A 179 15.37 -11.20 8.14
C PHE A 179 16.53 -11.16 7.14
N SER A 180 16.26 -11.40 5.85
CA SER A 180 17.29 -11.34 4.80
C SER A 180 17.92 -9.94 4.68
N ILE A 181 17.10 -8.89 4.73
CA ILE A 181 17.58 -7.50 4.68
C ILE A 181 18.46 -7.18 5.89
N LEU A 182 18.01 -7.54 7.10
CA LEU A 182 18.75 -7.31 8.35
C LEU A 182 20.08 -8.07 8.41
N GLN A 183 20.17 -9.23 7.76
CA GLN A 183 21.41 -9.99 7.61
C GLN A 183 22.32 -9.49 6.48
N ALA A 184 22.03 -8.32 5.89
CA ALA A 184 22.74 -7.75 4.74
C ALA A 184 22.78 -8.66 3.50
N LYS A 185 21.86 -9.63 3.40
CA LYS A 185 21.71 -10.55 2.25
C LYS A 185 20.57 -10.12 1.32
N GLY A 186 19.61 -9.36 1.84
CA GLY A 186 18.48 -8.84 1.09
C GLY A 186 18.88 -7.65 0.23
N GLN A 187 18.41 -7.62 -1.02
CA GLN A 187 18.57 -6.49 -1.94
C GLN A 187 17.20 -6.00 -2.40
N PRO A 188 17.05 -4.71 -2.74
CA PRO A 188 15.85 -4.20 -3.39
C PRO A 188 15.60 -4.95 -4.71
N TYR A 189 14.36 -5.35 -4.93
CA TYR A 189 13.96 -6.14 -6.09
C TYR A 189 13.37 -5.24 -7.16
N ASN A 190 13.65 -5.55 -8.43
CA ASN A 190 12.93 -4.96 -9.55
C ASN A 190 11.60 -5.69 -9.80
N SER A 191 10.77 -5.17 -10.71
CA SER A 191 9.45 -5.75 -11.03
C SER A 191 9.50 -7.21 -11.53
N LYS A 192 10.58 -7.66 -12.16
CA LYS A 192 10.73 -9.06 -12.59
C LYS A 192 10.98 -9.97 -11.39
N MET A 193 11.85 -9.55 -10.47
CA MET A 193 12.16 -10.29 -9.25
C MET A 193 10.93 -10.39 -8.34
N TRP A 194 10.18 -9.30 -8.16
CA TRP A 194 8.93 -9.31 -7.40
C TRP A 194 7.88 -10.24 -8.00
N ARG A 195 7.65 -10.18 -9.32
CA ARG A 195 6.74 -11.11 -9.99
C ARG A 195 7.16 -12.56 -9.82
N SER A 196 8.45 -12.84 -9.73
CA SER A 196 8.96 -14.20 -9.51
C SER A 196 8.78 -14.65 -8.06
N SER A 197 8.98 -13.76 -7.08
CA SER A 197 8.84 -14.09 -5.66
C SER A 197 7.38 -14.22 -5.22
N LEU A 198 6.46 -13.50 -5.88
CA LEU A 198 5.03 -13.50 -5.57
C LEU A 198 4.23 -14.50 -6.43
N LYS A 199 4.90 -15.44 -7.12
CA LYS A 199 4.20 -16.41 -7.97
C LYS A 199 3.29 -17.31 -7.13
N PRO A 200 2.00 -17.41 -7.46
CA PRO A 200 1.14 -18.42 -6.86
C PRO A 200 1.67 -19.82 -7.15
N PHE A 201 1.55 -20.73 -6.19
CA PHE A 201 1.51 -22.15 -6.56
C PHE A 201 0.33 -22.39 -7.49
N GLY A 202 0.48 -23.25 -8.50
CA GLY A 202 -0.52 -23.45 -9.54
C GLY A 202 -1.93 -23.78 -9.01
N TYR A 203 -2.03 -24.44 -7.85
CA TYR A 203 -3.29 -24.71 -7.17
C TYR A 203 -3.95 -23.46 -6.55
N ILE A 204 -3.17 -22.55 -5.95
CA ILE A 204 -3.68 -21.30 -5.38
C ILE A 204 -4.27 -20.40 -6.47
N LYS A 205 -3.65 -20.39 -7.66
CA LYS A 205 -4.19 -19.68 -8.83
C LYS A 205 -5.61 -20.15 -9.18
N LYS A 206 -5.87 -21.48 -9.11
CA LYS A 206 -7.20 -22.05 -9.34
C LYS A 206 -8.18 -21.63 -8.25
N LEU A 207 -7.77 -21.66 -6.99
CA LEU A 207 -8.62 -21.24 -5.87
C LEU A 207 -9.01 -19.76 -5.94
N ILE A 208 -8.08 -18.87 -6.26
CA ILE A 208 -8.36 -17.43 -6.44
C ILE A 208 -9.38 -17.22 -7.55
N GLN A 209 -9.23 -17.94 -8.68
CA GLN A 209 -10.21 -17.85 -9.77
C GLN A 209 -11.59 -18.35 -9.32
N CYS A 210 -11.67 -19.53 -8.69
CA CYS A 210 -12.94 -20.06 -8.19
C CYS A 210 -13.63 -19.10 -7.21
N ARG A 211 -12.85 -18.45 -6.34
CA ARG A 211 -13.38 -17.46 -5.38
C ARG A 211 -13.97 -16.24 -6.09
N LYS A 212 -13.29 -15.70 -7.12
CA LYS A 212 -13.80 -14.58 -7.92
C LYS A 212 -15.11 -14.92 -8.62
N GLU A 213 -15.20 -16.11 -9.22
CA GLU A 213 -16.43 -16.58 -9.86
C GLU A 213 -17.58 -16.74 -8.84
N LEU A 214 -17.28 -17.25 -7.64
CA LEU A 214 -18.27 -17.39 -6.58
C LEU A 214 -18.79 -16.02 -6.12
N TYR A 215 -17.89 -15.06 -5.86
CA TYR A 215 -18.30 -13.70 -5.47
C TYR A 215 -19.14 -13.03 -6.54
N LYS A 216 -18.75 -13.17 -7.81
CA LYS A 216 -19.52 -12.64 -8.93
C LYS A 216 -20.95 -13.17 -8.93
N ARG A 217 -21.13 -14.49 -8.78
CA ARG A 217 -22.46 -15.12 -8.72
C ARG A 217 -23.29 -14.63 -7.54
N VAL A 218 -22.69 -14.55 -6.35
CA VAL A 218 -23.40 -14.06 -5.16
C VAL A 218 -23.86 -12.62 -5.33
N ILE A 219 -23.03 -11.76 -5.93
CA ILE A 219 -23.40 -10.37 -6.22
C ILE A 219 -24.51 -10.31 -7.28
N GLU A 220 -24.41 -11.11 -8.35
CA GLU A 220 -25.46 -11.21 -9.39
C GLU A 220 -26.80 -11.70 -8.81
N ASP A 221 -26.77 -12.66 -7.89
CA ASP A 221 -27.96 -13.21 -7.23
C ASP A 221 -28.58 -12.23 -6.22
N GLN A 222 -27.79 -11.35 -5.58
CA GLN A 222 -28.27 -10.42 -4.57
C GLN A 222 -28.64 -9.03 -5.09
N VAL A 223 -28.02 -8.56 -6.17
CA VAL A 223 -28.22 -7.19 -6.68
C VAL A 223 -29.23 -7.13 -7.82
N GLY A 224 -29.62 -8.28 -8.40
CA GLY A 224 -30.44 -8.30 -9.61
C GLY A 224 -29.61 -7.84 -10.81
N THR A 225 -29.83 -8.49 -11.94
CA THR A 225 -29.16 -8.15 -13.19
C THR A 225 -29.57 -6.74 -13.63
N TRP A 226 -28.58 -5.85 -13.77
CA TRP A 226 -28.73 -4.54 -14.42
C TRP A 226 -29.00 -4.70 -15.92
#